data_AF-A0A517R0F4-F1
#
_entry.id   AF-A0A517R0F4-F1
#
_cell.length_a   1.000
_cell.length_b   1.000
_cell.length_c   1.000
_cell.angle_alpha   90.00
_cell.angle_beta   90.00
_cell.angle_gamma   90.00
#
_symmetry.space_group_name_H-M   'P 1'
#
loop_
_entity.id
_entity.type
_entity.pdbx_description
1 polymer ?
#
loop_
_entity_poly.entity_id
_entity_poly.type
_entity_poly.pdbx_seq_one_letter_code
_entity_poly.pdbx_strand_id
1 'polypeptide(L)'
;MLFADILFDFSAEIGLLADVNRLAEAGRYMERPMSPGVQRMLIFSILGIAAFWGGLFLWDKFRKRIRPTGSPIAELAGELATAHKLSHEDQLLIARVAERLKIDDAAVVFIDPDVLSEYAEQRPADATAAKNLMNRLFGEAILGDEVLNSNRSAEEQSFGDRDQDGTLETEPTLAT
;
A
#
# COMPACT_ATOMS: atom_id res chain seq x y z
N MET A 1 -3.70 -27.53 -24.48
CA MET A 1 -4.29 -26.19 -24.63
C MET A 1 -3.26 -25.20 -25.23
N LEU A 2 -2.55 -25.57 -26.31
CA LEU A 2 -1.52 -24.70 -26.93
C LEU A 2 -1.56 -24.73 -28.47
N PHE A 3 -2.47 -25.51 -29.06
CA PHE A 3 -2.63 -25.63 -30.51
C PHE A 3 -3.88 -24.92 -31.05
N ALA A 4 -4.76 -24.42 -30.19
CA ALA A 4 -5.97 -23.71 -30.59
C ALA A 4 -5.74 -22.22 -30.88
N ASP A 5 -4.72 -21.60 -30.25
CA ASP A 5 -4.43 -20.16 -30.46
C ASP A 5 -3.72 -19.89 -31.79
N ILE A 6 -2.94 -20.84 -32.31
CA ILE A 6 -2.21 -20.68 -33.59
C ILE A 6 -3.16 -20.69 -34.80
N LEU A 7 -4.33 -21.33 -34.67
CA LEU A 7 -5.34 -21.39 -35.73
C LEU A 7 -6.27 -20.16 -35.77
N PHE A 8 -6.33 -19.38 -34.67
CA PHE A 8 -7.13 -18.16 -34.61
C PHE A 8 -6.39 -16.95 -35.22
N ASP A 9 -5.06 -16.93 -35.17
CA ASP A 9 -4.23 -15.83 -35.68
C ASP A 9 -4.19 -15.79 -37.23
N PHE A 10 -4.25 -16.96 -37.88
CA PHE A 10 -4.24 -17.04 -39.36
C PHE A 10 -5.53 -16.53 -40.01
N SER A 11 -6.65 -16.54 -39.29
CA SER A 11 -7.93 -16.00 -39.79
C SER A 11 -7.98 -14.47 -39.75
N ALA A 12 -7.17 -13.82 -38.91
CA ALA A 12 -7.08 -12.37 -38.83
C ALA A 12 -6.30 -11.79 -40.03
N GLU A 13 -5.28 -12.48 -40.53
CA GLU A 13 -4.50 -12.04 -41.68
C GLU A 13 -5.28 -12.08 -43.01
N ILE A 14 -6.18 -13.05 -43.20
CA ILE A 14 -6.99 -13.16 -44.43
C ILE A 14 -8.06 -12.04 -44.49
N GLY A 15 -8.60 -11.62 -43.33
CA GLY A 15 -9.51 -10.47 -43.25
C GLY A 15 -8.80 -9.15 -43.59
N LEU A 16 -7.55 -9.01 -43.18
CA LEU A 16 -6.76 -7.79 -43.39
C LEU A 16 -6.39 -7.59 -44.88
N LEU A 17 -6.19 -8.67 -45.65
CA LEU A 17 -5.95 -8.59 -47.09
C LEU A 17 -7.21 -8.27 -47.92
N ALA A 18 -8.40 -8.68 -47.46
CA ALA A 18 -9.66 -8.29 -48.09
C ALA A 18 -9.97 -6.80 -47.90
N ASP A 19 -9.60 -6.22 -46.75
CA ASP A 19 -9.76 -4.79 -46.47
C ASP A 19 -8.78 -3.92 -47.26
N VAL A 20 -7.55 -4.40 -47.52
CA VAL A 20 -6.55 -3.66 -48.32
C VAL A 20 -7.02 -3.47 -49.77
N ASN A 21 -7.68 -4.47 -50.38
CA ASN A 21 -8.27 -4.33 -51.71
C ASN A 21 -9.47 -3.37 -51.74
N ARG A 22 -10.30 -3.36 -50.69
CA ARG A 22 -11.36 -2.34 -50.53
C ARG A 22 -10.79 -0.94 -50.33
N LEU A 23 -9.67 -0.80 -49.62
CA LEU A 23 -8.96 0.47 -49.46
C LEU A 23 -8.39 0.97 -50.81
N ALA A 24 -7.85 0.07 -51.64
CA ALA A 24 -7.33 0.40 -52.96
C ALA A 24 -8.43 0.84 -53.93
N GLU A 25 -9.64 0.28 -53.82
CA GLU A 25 -10.80 0.70 -54.62
C GLU A 25 -11.40 2.02 -54.11
N ALA A 26 -11.37 2.28 -52.80
CA ALA A 26 -11.73 3.58 -52.23
C ALA A 26 -10.75 4.70 -52.63
N GLY A 27 -9.47 4.38 -52.84
CA GLY A 27 -8.45 5.34 -53.30
C GLY A 27 -8.76 5.93 -54.69
N ARG A 28 -9.37 5.15 -55.58
CA ARG A 28 -9.75 5.62 -56.94
C ARG A 28 -10.85 6.70 -56.91
N TYR A 29 -11.63 6.79 -55.84
CA TYR A 29 -12.61 7.87 -55.66
C TYR A 29 -12.02 9.12 -54.99
N MET A 30 -10.79 9.05 -54.46
CA MET A 30 -10.09 10.19 -53.85
C MET A 30 -9.22 11.00 -54.84
N GLU A 31 -9.06 10.56 -56.09
CA GLU A 31 -8.31 11.31 -57.12
C GLU A 31 -9.04 12.56 -57.65
N ARG A 32 -10.23 12.88 -57.14
CA ARG A 32 -10.80 14.21 -57.38
C ARG A 32 -9.92 15.23 -56.65
N PRO A 33 -9.42 16.29 -57.33
CA PRO A 33 -8.63 17.32 -56.69
C PRO A 33 -9.49 17.95 -55.59
N MET A 34 -9.19 17.57 -54.34
CA MET A 34 -9.89 18.11 -53.18
C MET A 34 -9.72 19.62 -53.20
N SER A 35 -10.84 20.33 -53.03
CA SER A 35 -10.82 21.78 -52.87
C SER A 35 -9.77 22.15 -51.80
N PRO A 36 -8.92 23.17 -52.04
CA PRO A 36 -7.91 23.61 -51.08
C PRO A 36 -8.49 23.90 -49.69
N GLY A 37 -9.77 24.26 -49.61
CA GLY A 37 -10.48 24.46 -48.35
C GLY A 37 -10.70 23.16 -47.56
N VAL A 38 -11.05 22.08 -48.25
CA VAL A 38 -11.28 20.76 -47.63
C VAL A 38 -9.96 20.18 -47.12
N GLN A 39 -8.88 20.33 -47.89
CA GLN A 39 -7.55 19.89 -47.48
C GLN A 39 -7.08 20.59 -46.19
N ARG A 40 -7.29 21.91 -46.09
CA ARG A 40 -6.96 22.68 -44.88
C ARG A 40 -7.79 22.21 -43.68
N MET A 41 -9.10 22.02 -43.85
CA MET A 41 -9.97 21.51 -42.80
C MET A 41 -9.52 20.14 -42.27
N LEU A 42 -9.17 19.21 -43.18
CA LEU A 42 -8.65 17.89 -42.80
C LEU A 42 -7.36 17.98 -41.98
N ILE A 43 -6.41 18.80 -42.43
CA ILE A 43 -5.15 19.01 -41.72
C ILE A 43 -5.40 19.54 -40.30
N PHE A 44 -6.23 20.58 -40.15
CA PHE A 44 -6.55 21.13 -38.83
C PHE A 44 -7.28 20.13 -37.94
N SER A 45 -8.16 19.30 -38.51
CA SER A 45 -8.89 18.28 -37.76
C SER A 45 -7.95 17.19 -37.23
N ILE A 46 -7.04 16.70 -38.07
CA ILE A 46 -6.01 15.72 -37.67
C ILE A 46 -5.09 16.32 -36.61
N LEU A 47 -4.65 17.57 -36.80
CA LEU A 47 -3.79 18.26 -35.83
C LEU A 47 -4.49 18.43 -34.48
N GLY A 48 -5.78 18.76 -34.49
CA GLY A 48 -6.60 18.91 -33.29
C GLY A 48 -6.76 17.59 -32.54
N ILE A 49 -7.01 16.49 -33.24
CA ILE A 49 -7.09 15.15 -32.64
C ILE A 49 -5.72 14.76 -32.05
N ALA A 50 -4.63 14.94 -32.80
CA ALA A 50 -3.29 14.65 -32.34
C ALA A 50 -2.90 15.48 -31.10
N ALA A 51 -3.25 16.78 -31.09
CA ALA A 51 -3.01 17.65 -29.96
C ALA A 51 -3.87 17.27 -28.74
N PHE A 52 -5.11 16.85 -28.94
CA PHE A 52 -5.99 16.38 -27.87
C PHE A 52 -5.44 15.13 -27.20
N TRP A 53 -5.05 14.12 -27.99
CA TRP A 53 -4.44 12.89 -27.48
C TRP A 53 -3.07 13.16 -26.85
N GLY A 54 -2.23 13.97 -27.48
CA GLY A 54 -0.94 14.38 -26.95
C GLY A 54 -1.07 15.10 -25.62
N GLY A 55 -2.02 16.02 -25.51
CA GLY A 55 -2.36 16.73 -24.28
C GLY A 55 -2.85 15.79 -23.19
N LEU A 56 -3.73 14.84 -23.51
CA LEU A 56 -4.24 13.85 -22.56
C LEU A 56 -3.12 12.95 -22.03
N PHE A 57 -2.22 12.51 -22.92
CA PHE A 57 -1.06 11.70 -22.54
C PHE A 57 -0.09 12.48 -21.66
N LEU A 58 0.16 13.74 -22.00
CA LEU A 58 1.02 14.61 -21.20
C LEU A 58 0.39 14.91 -19.85
N TRP A 59 -0.92 15.13 -19.80
CA TRP A 59 -1.70 15.34 -18.58
C TRP A 59 -1.65 14.11 -17.67
N ASP A 60 -1.86 12.92 -18.21
CA ASP A 60 -1.77 11.66 -17.46
C ASP A 60 -0.35 11.44 -16.92
N LYS A 61 0.68 11.71 -17.75
CA LYS A 61 2.08 11.65 -17.33
C LYS A 61 2.42 12.69 -16.25
N PHE A 62 1.84 13.89 -16.32
CA PHE A 62 2.02 14.93 -15.31
C PHE A 62 1.31 14.57 -14.01
N ARG A 63 0.10 14.02 -14.09
CA ARG A 63 -0.66 13.51 -12.95
C ARG A 63 0.07 12.38 -12.23
N LYS A 64 0.68 11.46 -12.99
CA LYS A 64 1.55 10.37 -12.50
C LYS A 64 2.90 10.85 -11.94
N ARG A 65 3.31 12.09 -12.21
CA ARG A 65 4.50 12.71 -11.60
C ARG A 65 4.16 13.47 -10.33
N ILE A 66 2.98 14.08 -10.26
CA ILE A 66 2.51 14.84 -9.08
C ILE A 66 1.98 13.90 -7.99
N ARG A 67 1.29 12.83 -8.38
CA ARG A 67 1.10 11.68 -7.48
C ARG A 67 2.36 10.85 -7.65
N PRO A 68 3.35 10.88 -6.74
CA PRO A 68 4.32 9.80 -6.74
C PRO A 68 3.49 8.53 -6.79
N THR A 69 3.69 7.73 -7.82
CA THR A 69 3.35 6.32 -7.78
C THR A 69 4.14 5.77 -6.60
N GLY A 70 3.62 5.98 -5.39
CA GLY A 70 3.92 5.13 -4.27
C GLY A 70 3.74 3.73 -4.80
N SER A 71 4.68 2.87 -4.47
CA SER A 71 4.62 1.44 -4.72
C SER A 71 3.16 0.95 -4.78
N PRO A 72 2.78 -0.02 -5.63
CA PRO A 72 1.45 -0.64 -5.57
C PRO A 72 1.02 -1.01 -4.13
N ILE A 73 2.00 -1.16 -3.23
CA ILE A 73 1.83 -1.38 -1.80
C ILE A 73 1.46 -0.12 -0.99
N ALA A 74 1.91 1.08 -1.37
CA ALA A 74 1.43 2.33 -0.79
C ALA A 74 -0.04 2.61 -1.15
N GLU A 75 -0.44 2.20 -2.36
CA GLU A 75 -1.86 2.20 -2.76
C GLU A 75 -2.67 1.22 -1.89
N LEU A 76 -2.11 0.03 -1.64
CA LEU A 76 -2.70 -0.97 -0.73
C LEU A 76 -2.85 -0.43 0.70
N ALA A 77 -1.86 0.28 1.24
CA ALA A 77 -1.96 0.92 2.56
C ALA A 77 -3.08 1.98 2.61
N GLY A 78 -3.28 2.73 1.53
CA GLY A 78 -4.38 3.69 1.39
C GLY A 78 -5.75 3.01 1.33
N GLU A 79 -5.85 1.90 0.60
CA GLU A 79 -7.07 1.08 0.54
C GLU A 79 -7.40 0.44 1.89
N LEU A 80 -6.41 -0.13 2.59
CA LEU A 80 -6.58 -0.66 3.94
C LEU A 80 -7.02 0.44 4.93
N ALA A 81 -6.39 1.62 4.87
CA ALA A 81 -6.78 2.73 5.72
C ALA A 81 -8.25 3.16 5.49
N THR A 82 -8.70 3.11 4.24
CA THR A 82 -10.10 3.39 3.88
C THR A 82 -11.04 2.30 4.38
N ALA A 83 -10.66 1.02 4.23
CA ALA A 83 -11.43 -0.13 4.71
C ALA A 83 -11.62 -0.10 6.24
N HIS A 84 -10.58 0.26 6.99
CA HIS A 84 -10.61 0.39 8.45
C HIS A 84 -11.19 1.74 8.94
N LYS A 85 -11.66 2.61 8.02
CA LYS A 85 -12.18 3.96 8.33
C LYS A 85 -11.23 4.76 9.23
N LEU A 86 -9.93 4.68 8.96
CA LEU A 86 -8.91 5.41 9.69
C LEU A 86 -9.01 6.91 9.38
N SER A 87 -8.86 7.73 10.41
CA SER A 87 -8.83 9.18 10.25
C SER A 87 -7.53 9.62 9.56
N HIS A 88 -7.51 10.85 9.07
CA HIS A 88 -6.29 11.42 8.50
C HIS A 88 -5.14 11.48 9.53
N GLU A 89 -5.46 11.67 10.81
CA GLU A 89 -4.46 11.68 11.89
C GLU A 89 -3.84 10.29 12.10
N ASP A 90 -4.66 9.23 12.00
CA ASP A 90 -4.21 7.85 12.12
C ASP A 90 -3.29 7.46 10.95
N GLN A 91 -3.64 7.89 9.73
CA GLN A 91 -2.81 7.66 8.54
C GLN A 91 -1.44 8.36 8.66
N LEU A 92 -1.43 9.58 9.19
CA LEU A 92 -0.20 10.31 9.52
C LEU A 92 0.61 9.63 10.63
N LEU A 93 -0.05 8.96 11.58
CA LEU A 93 0.62 8.19 12.61
C LEU A 93 1.31 6.96 12.00
N ILE A 94 0.60 6.19 11.17
CA ILE A 94 1.15 5.01 10.47
C ILE A 94 2.35 5.40 9.60
N ALA A 95 2.25 6.50 8.84
CA ALA A 95 3.36 7.00 8.04
C ALA A 95 4.59 7.34 8.90
N ARG A 96 4.38 7.96 10.07
CA ARG A 96 5.46 8.27 11.02
C ARG A 96 6.08 7.02 11.66
N VAL A 97 5.26 6.02 11.98
CA VAL A 97 5.74 4.72 12.49
C VAL A 97 6.63 4.04 11.46
N ALA A 98 6.17 3.95 10.20
CA ALA A 98 6.92 3.33 9.11
C ALA A 98 8.25 4.07 8.83
N GLU A 99 8.22 5.40 8.76
CA GLU A 99 9.44 6.22 8.57
C GLU A 99 10.43 6.00 9.71
N ARG A 100 9.95 5.92 10.96
CA ARG A 100 10.80 5.85 12.14
C ARG A 100 11.51 4.50 12.27
N LEU A 101 10.76 3.42 12.04
CA LEU A 101 11.27 2.05 12.11
C LEU A 101 11.98 1.65 10.80
N LYS A 102 12.09 2.58 9.83
CA LYS A 102 12.68 2.38 8.50
C LYS A 102 12.07 1.16 7.79
N ILE A 103 10.77 0.99 7.95
CA ILE A 103 10.03 -0.08 7.30
C ILE A 103 9.81 0.38 5.87
N ASP A 104 10.36 -0.38 4.91
CA ASP A 104 10.23 -0.08 3.48
C ASP A 104 8.76 -0.11 3.01
N ASP A 105 7.90 -0.76 3.80
CA ASP A 105 6.50 -0.98 3.52
C ASP A 105 5.58 -0.64 4.71
N ALA A 106 4.81 0.44 4.56
CA ALA A 106 3.82 0.87 5.55
C ALA A 106 2.66 -0.13 5.75
N ALA A 107 2.43 -1.06 4.82
CA ALA A 107 1.40 -2.08 4.96
C ALA A 107 1.72 -3.09 6.08
N VAL A 108 3.00 -3.25 6.44
CA VAL A 108 3.43 -4.15 7.54
C VAL A 108 2.82 -3.71 8.88
N VAL A 109 2.61 -2.41 9.08
CA VAL A 109 1.99 -1.85 10.30
C VAL A 109 0.54 -2.34 10.49
N PHE A 110 -0.13 -2.76 9.41
CA PHE A 110 -1.50 -3.31 9.48
C PHE A 110 -1.53 -4.81 9.77
N ILE A 111 -0.39 -5.51 9.65
CA ILE A 111 -0.30 -6.96 9.82
C ILE A 111 0.27 -7.28 11.20
N ASP A 112 1.23 -6.49 11.66
CA ASP A 112 2.01 -6.77 12.86
C ASP A 112 1.72 -5.74 13.99
N PRO A 113 1.04 -6.15 15.08
CA PRO A 113 0.78 -5.28 16.21
C PRO A 113 2.04 -4.95 17.02
N ASP A 114 3.10 -5.76 16.95
CA ASP A 114 4.32 -5.56 17.72
C ASP A 114 5.09 -4.32 17.25
N VAL A 115 4.92 -3.95 15.97
CA VAL A 115 5.48 -2.72 15.39
C VAL A 115 4.90 -1.47 16.06
N LEU A 116 3.62 -1.52 16.44
CA LEU A 116 2.93 -0.42 17.13
C LEU A 116 3.30 -0.37 18.63
N SER A 117 3.49 -1.51 19.27
CA SER A 117 3.95 -1.57 20.66
C SER A 117 5.40 -1.06 20.78
N GLU A 118 6.30 -1.49 19.88
CA GLU A 118 7.69 -1.01 19.84
C GLU A 118 7.74 0.51 19.62
N TYR A 119 6.92 1.05 18.72
CA TYR A 119 6.82 2.50 18.52
C TYR A 119 6.33 3.22 19.79
N ALA A 120 5.33 2.67 20.48
CA ALA A 120 4.78 3.25 21.71
C ALA A 120 5.82 3.28 22.84
N GLU A 121 6.67 2.25 22.95
CA GLU A 121 7.78 2.21 23.91
C GLU A 121 8.85 3.26 23.60
N GLN A 122 9.21 3.44 22.33
CA GLN A 122 10.20 4.44 21.91
C GLN A 122 9.68 5.88 22.04
N ARG A 123 8.36 6.09 21.96
CA ARG A 123 7.70 7.42 21.95
C ARG A 123 6.51 7.45 22.91
N PRO A 124 6.75 7.64 24.22
CA PRO A 124 5.67 7.68 25.21
C PRO A 124 4.66 8.82 24.97
N ALA A 125 5.08 9.90 24.29
CA ALA A 125 4.19 11.00 23.92
C ALA A 125 3.10 10.59 22.90
N ASP A 126 3.40 9.65 22.01
CA ASP A 126 2.46 9.15 21.00
C ASP A 126 1.84 7.79 21.39
N ALA A 127 2.24 7.22 22.54
CA ALA A 127 1.85 5.87 22.97
C ALA A 127 0.32 5.71 23.11
N THR A 128 -0.39 6.71 23.59
CA THR A 128 -1.86 6.67 23.69
C THR A 128 -2.52 6.62 22.32
N ALA A 129 -1.99 7.38 21.35
CA ALA A 129 -2.51 7.36 19.98
C ALA A 129 -2.21 6.03 19.29
N ALA A 130 -1.01 5.48 19.49
CA ALA A 130 -0.63 4.16 18.97
C ALA A 130 -1.51 3.04 19.56
N LYS A 131 -1.80 3.06 20.87
CA LYS A 131 -2.71 2.10 21.51
C LYS A 131 -4.13 2.20 20.97
N ASN A 132 -4.66 3.41 20.79
CA ASN A 132 -5.98 3.61 20.20
C ASN A 132 -6.04 3.10 18.76
N LEU A 133 -4.97 3.33 17.99
CA LEU A 133 -4.84 2.83 16.62
C LEU A 133 -4.81 1.30 16.59
N MET A 134 -4.00 0.68 17.44
CA MET A 134 -3.91 -0.78 17.59
C MET A 134 -5.27 -1.40 17.94
N ASN A 135 -6.01 -0.77 18.87
CA ASN A 135 -7.34 -1.22 19.27
C ASN A 135 -8.36 -1.14 18.13
N ARG A 136 -8.22 -0.17 17.22
CA ARG A 136 -9.10 -0.01 16.04
C ARG A 136 -8.73 -0.94 14.88
N LEU A 137 -7.45 -1.26 14.73
CA LEU A 137 -6.94 -2.13 13.67
C LEU A 137 -7.20 -3.60 13.99
N PHE A 138 -6.88 -4.03 15.21
CA PHE A 138 -6.86 -5.44 15.60
C PHE A 138 -7.95 -5.82 16.61
N GLY A 139 -8.67 -4.83 17.16
CA GLY A 139 -9.70 -5.05 18.18
C GLY A 139 -9.12 -5.22 19.59
N GLU A 140 -10.04 -5.31 20.56
CA GLU A 140 -9.75 -5.33 22.00
C GLU A 140 -9.13 -6.66 22.48
N ALA A 141 -9.22 -7.71 21.65
CA ALA A 141 -8.74 -9.05 21.97
C ALA A 141 -7.21 -9.12 22.13
N ILE A 142 -6.44 -8.30 21.42
CA ILE A 142 -4.97 -8.32 21.50
C ILE A 142 -4.47 -7.53 22.72
N LEU A 143 -5.15 -6.44 23.10
CA LEU A 143 -4.80 -5.63 24.28
C LEU A 143 -5.15 -6.31 25.61
N GLY A 144 -6.15 -7.21 25.60
CA GLY A 144 -6.58 -7.94 26.80
C GLY A 144 -5.53 -8.89 27.35
N ASP A 145 -4.82 -9.63 26.48
CA ASP A 145 -3.84 -10.63 26.91
C ASP A 145 -2.55 -10.02 27.48
N GLU A 146 -2.13 -8.85 26.99
CA GLU A 146 -0.93 -8.15 27.49
C GLU A 146 -1.15 -7.58 28.90
N VAL A 147 -2.33 -7.00 29.16
CA VAL A 147 -2.68 -6.45 30.48
C VAL A 147 -2.88 -7.57 31.50
N LEU A 148 -3.44 -8.71 31.09
CA LEU A 148 -3.58 -9.88 31.96
C LEU A 148 -2.23 -10.51 32.30
N ASN A 149 -1.29 -10.61 31.35
CA ASN A 149 0.06 -11.12 31.62
C ASN A 149 0.90 -10.16 32.49
N SER A 150 0.76 -8.85 32.31
CA SER A 150 1.43 -7.85 33.16
C SER A 150 0.98 -7.95 34.62
N ASN A 151 -0.32 -8.17 34.87
CA ASN A 151 -0.84 -8.31 36.23
C ASN A 151 -0.41 -9.64 36.86
N ARG A 152 -0.39 -10.73 36.09
CA ARG A 152 0.10 -12.04 36.55
C ARG A 152 1.58 -12.01 36.96
N SER A 153 2.41 -11.30 36.19
CA SER A 153 3.84 -11.15 36.47
C SER A 153 4.09 -10.30 37.73
N ALA A 154 3.22 -9.33 38.02
CA ALA A 154 3.30 -8.52 39.23
C ALA A 154 2.86 -9.29 40.49
N GLU A 155 1.88 -10.19 40.38
CA GLU A 155 1.45 -11.04 41.49
C GLU A 155 2.49 -12.11 41.86
N GLU A 156 3.19 -12.69 40.87
CA GLU A 156 4.23 -13.70 41.14
C GLU A 156 5.48 -13.11 41.81
N GLN A 157 5.83 -11.84 41.55
CA GLN A 157 6.95 -11.17 42.23
C GLN A 157 6.64 -10.75 43.67
N SER A 158 5.37 -10.49 44.01
CA SER A 158 4.99 -10.12 45.38
C SER A 158 4.92 -11.33 46.33
N PHE A 159 4.89 -12.56 45.82
CA PHE A 159 4.76 -13.77 46.63
C PHE A 159 6.10 -14.48 46.91
N GLY A 160 7.18 -14.10 46.23
CA GLY A 160 8.49 -14.76 46.32
C GLY A 160 9.41 -14.31 47.46
N ASP A 161 9.02 -13.36 48.32
CA ASP A 161 9.93 -12.69 49.26
C ASP A 161 9.67 -13.01 50.76
N ARG A 162 9.00 -14.15 51.08
CA ARG A 162 8.62 -14.47 52.47
C ARG A 162 9.39 -15.58 53.18
N ASP A 163 10.33 -16.26 52.53
CA ASP A 163 10.92 -17.49 53.10
C ASP A 163 12.43 -17.40 53.43
N GLN A 164 13.01 -16.20 53.53
CA GLN A 164 14.40 -16.01 54.00
C GLN A 164 14.47 -15.31 55.37
N ASP A 165 13.81 -15.88 56.38
CA ASP A 165 14.16 -15.66 57.79
C ASP A 165 14.65 -16.99 58.38
N GLY A 166 15.76 -17.48 57.81
CA GLY A 166 16.49 -18.64 58.30
C GLY A 166 17.49 -18.20 59.35
N THR A 167 17.04 -18.26 60.60
CA THR A 167 17.79 -18.06 61.85
C THR A 167 19.10 -18.86 61.82
N LEU A 168 20.24 -18.19 61.59
CA LEU A 168 21.56 -18.78 61.82
C LEU A 168 21.91 -18.63 63.29
N GLU A 169 21.74 -19.74 64.00
CA GLU A 169 22.17 -19.96 65.38
C GLU A 169 23.62 -19.54 65.57
N THR A 170 23.83 -18.67 66.54
CA THR A 170 25.14 -18.36 67.12
C THR A 170 25.64 -19.57 67.91
N GLU A 171 26.65 -20.28 67.40
CA GLU A 171 27.43 -21.24 68.16
C GLU A 171 28.51 -20.51 68.98
N PRO A 172 28.53 -20.59 70.32
CA PRO A 172 29.63 -20.09 71.14
C PRO A 172 30.60 -21.23 71.45
N THR A 173 31.74 -21.27 70.76
CA THR A 173 32.82 -22.20 71.11
C THR A 173 33.75 -21.55 72.13
N LEU A 174 33.63 -22.01 73.38
CA LEU A 174 34.38 -21.60 74.56
C LEU A 174 35.58 -22.55 74.79
N ALA A 175 36.69 -21.97 75.26
CA ALA A 175 37.86 -22.60 75.91
C ALA A 175 38.78 -23.48 75.02
N THR A 176 40.11 -23.35 75.07
CA THR A 176 40.97 -23.39 76.26
C THR A 176 42.32 -22.71 75.99
#